data_AF-A0A1I5HZ93-F1
#
_entry.id   AF-A0A1I5HZ93-F1
#
_cell.length_a   1.000
_cell.length_b   1.000
_cell.length_c   1.000
_cell.angle_alpha   90.00
_cell.angle_beta   90.00
_cell.angle_gamma   90.00
#
_symmetry.space_group_name_H-M   'P 1'
#
loop_
_entity.id
_entity.type
_entity.pdbx_description
1 polymer ?
#
loop_
_entity_poly.entity_id
_entity_poly.type
_entity_poly.pdbx_seq_one_letter_code
_entity_poly.pdbx_strand_id
1 'polypeptide(L)'
;MSARRIMVIFRQEMRILRRDPLPVLSLVLMPLVLMAFLRPERGFVLVNQGYSGANGAEEAVPGMTVLFAFFLVSFVPFAFFREHGWGTWDRLRASPARPAEIVAGKLAPVLAISLVQQALLFALGAALFGMRTRGSPVALGLLIIALACCLTTLGLMLTAVVHTFQQVNASANVGALVLGGLGGALTPVTLLPDWVRAVAPASPAYWAMRGFRSVLLDDGGIGAVALPIAVLAAFAAAFTAIFLLRFRYDETKVSVA
;
A
#
# COMPACT_ATOMS: atom_id res chain seq x y z
N MET A 1 -22.76 10.46 11.17
CA MET A 1 -22.33 10.05 9.82
C MET A 1 -23.40 9.11 9.27
N SER A 2 -23.94 9.35 8.08
CA SER A 2 -24.94 8.47 7.48
C SER A 2 -24.26 7.40 6.62
N ALA A 3 -24.31 6.14 7.06
CA ALA A 3 -23.71 5.01 6.35
C ALA A 3 -24.22 4.87 4.89
N ARG A 4 -25.49 5.26 4.63
CA ARG A 4 -26.07 5.26 3.28
C ARG A 4 -25.32 6.18 2.32
N ARG A 5 -24.89 7.36 2.77
CA ARG A 5 -24.20 8.34 1.91
C ARG A 5 -22.79 7.88 1.53
N ILE A 6 -22.06 7.34 2.52
CA ILE A 6 -20.74 6.73 2.31
C ILE A 6 -20.84 5.57 1.30
N MET A 7 -21.84 4.70 1.46
CA MET A 7 -22.06 3.57 0.56
C MET A 7 -22.35 4.00 -0.88
N VAL A 8 -23.08 5.09 -1.08
CA VAL A 8 -23.37 5.61 -2.43
C VAL A 8 -22.09 6.08 -3.12
N ILE A 9 -21.25 6.86 -2.42
CA ILE A 9 -19.96 7.33 -2.94
C ILE A 9 -19.04 6.15 -3.24
N PHE A 10 -18.96 5.19 -2.32
CA PHE A 10 -18.20 3.95 -2.52
C PHE A 10 -18.63 3.21 -3.79
N ARG A 11 -19.94 3.02 -3.99
CA ARG A 11 -20.47 2.28 -5.15
C ARG A 11 -20.18 3.00 -6.46
N GLN A 12 -20.21 4.33 -6.47
CA GLN A 12 -19.86 5.13 -7.64
C GLN A 12 -18.37 4.95 -7.98
N GLU A 13 -17.48 5.14 -7.01
CA GLU A 13 -16.04 4.96 -7.18
C GLU A 13 -15.70 3.56 -7.69
N MET A 14 -16.28 2.53 -7.06
CA MET A 14 -16.08 1.15 -7.46
C MET A 14 -16.58 0.86 -8.88
N ARG A 15 -17.67 1.48 -9.33
CA ARG A 15 -18.11 1.36 -10.73
C ARG A 15 -17.11 1.98 -11.70
N ILE A 16 -16.52 3.11 -11.35
CA ILE A 16 -15.54 3.78 -12.22
C ILE A 16 -14.28 2.91 -12.32
N LEU A 17 -13.76 2.43 -11.19
CA LEU A 17 -12.61 1.52 -11.14
C LEU A 17 -12.85 0.20 -11.87
N ARG A 18 -14.07 -0.34 -11.84
CA ARG A 18 -14.41 -1.56 -12.60
C ARG A 18 -14.55 -1.34 -14.10
N ARG A 19 -14.74 -0.10 -14.56
CA ARG A 19 -14.82 0.22 -16.00
C ARG A 19 -13.44 0.34 -16.65
N ASP A 20 -12.41 0.63 -15.87
CA ASP A 20 -11.02 0.65 -16.32
C ASP A 20 -10.16 -0.27 -15.43
N PRO A 21 -10.19 -1.59 -15.65
CA PRO A 21 -9.46 -2.53 -14.83
C PRO A 21 -7.96 -2.53 -15.12
N LEU A 22 -7.50 -1.90 -16.21
CA LEU A 22 -6.13 -2.01 -16.69
C LEU A 22 -5.08 -1.55 -15.65
N PRO A 23 -5.25 -0.41 -14.95
CA PRO A 23 -4.30 0.00 -13.92
C PRO A 23 -4.20 -1.01 -12.78
N VAL A 24 -5.34 -1.52 -12.29
CA VAL A 24 -5.36 -2.49 -11.18
C VAL A 24 -4.79 -3.84 -11.62
N LEU A 25 -5.14 -4.29 -12.83
CA LEU A 25 -4.65 -5.54 -13.39
C LEU A 25 -3.13 -5.47 -13.59
N SER A 26 -2.61 -4.34 -14.07
CA SER A 26 -1.16 -4.14 -14.20
C SER A 26 -0.45 -4.23 -12.86
N LEU A 27 -1.02 -3.66 -11.78
CA LEU A 27 -0.46 -3.72 -10.43
C LEU A 27 -0.56 -5.11 -9.75
N VAL A 28 -1.18 -6.09 -10.41
CA VAL A 28 -1.19 -7.50 -9.99
C VAL A 28 -0.34 -8.36 -10.93
N LEU A 29 -0.50 -8.20 -12.25
CA LEU A 29 0.23 -8.99 -13.24
C LEU A 29 1.74 -8.69 -13.23
N MET A 30 2.12 -7.42 -13.23
CA MET A 30 3.52 -7.01 -13.26
C MET A 30 4.32 -7.52 -12.05
N PRO A 31 3.85 -7.39 -10.79
CA PRO A 31 4.56 -7.97 -9.66
C PRO A 31 4.60 -9.50 -9.71
N LEU A 32 3.61 -10.20 -10.25
CA LEU A 32 3.69 -11.66 -10.41
C LEU A 32 4.82 -12.07 -11.37
N VAL A 33 4.96 -11.35 -12.48
CA VAL A 33 6.07 -11.57 -13.42
C VAL A 33 7.41 -11.30 -12.74
N LEU A 34 7.53 -10.20 -11.99
CA LEU A 34 8.75 -9.87 -11.25
C LEU A 34 9.05 -10.87 -10.13
N MET A 35 8.02 -11.37 -9.42
CA MET A 35 8.18 -12.43 -8.41
C MET A 35 8.72 -13.70 -9.03
N ALA A 36 8.20 -14.11 -10.19
CA ALA A 36 8.68 -15.29 -10.91
C ALA A 36 10.15 -15.15 -11.30
N PHE A 37 10.53 -13.95 -11.77
CA PHE A 37 11.90 -13.65 -12.19
C PHE A 37 12.89 -13.54 -11.02
N LEU A 38 12.49 -12.91 -9.91
CA LEU A 38 13.36 -12.64 -8.76
C LEU A 38 13.44 -13.81 -7.76
N ARG A 39 12.49 -14.74 -7.79
CA ARG A 39 12.49 -15.93 -6.92
C ARG A 39 13.83 -16.68 -6.91
N PRO A 40 14.44 -17.09 -8.04
CA PRO A 40 15.69 -17.85 -8.02
C PRO A 40 16.85 -17.06 -7.38
N GLU A 41 16.94 -15.76 -7.69
CA GLU A 41 17.95 -14.86 -7.12
C GLU A 41 17.81 -14.76 -5.60
N ARG A 42 16.59 -14.54 -5.10
CA ARG A 42 16.32 -14.45 -3.66
C ARG A 42 16.46 -15.78 -2.93
N GLY A 43 16.18 -16.90 -3.59
CA GLY A 43 16.40 -18.24 -3.04
C GLY A 43 17.87 -18.48 -2.71
N PHE A 44 18.78 -18.09 -3.61
CA PHE A 44 20.22 -18.19 -3.37
C PHE A 44 20.67 -17.36 -2.15
N VAL A 45 20.14 -16.15 -2.01
CA VAL A 45 20.42 -15.28 -0.86
C VAL A 45 19.94 -15.90 0.45
N LEU A 46 18.72 -16.46 0.48
CA LEU A 46 18.17 -17.09 1.68
C LEU A 46 18.93 -18.34 2.10
N VAL A 47 19.37 -19.16 1.15
CA VAL A 47 20.22 -20.33 1.43
C VAL A 47 21.55 -19.89 2.06
N ASN A 48 22.17 -18.84 1.53
CA ASN A 48 23.39 -18.27 2.13
C ASN A 48 23.18 -17.68 3.53
N GLN A 49 21.95 -17.28 3.85
CA GLN A 49 21.56 -16.82 5.19
C GLN A 49 21.18 -17.96 6.15
N GLY A 50 21.32 -19.22 5.73
CA GLY A 50 21.04 -20.40 6.55
C GLY A 50 19.63 -20.99 6.40
N TYR A 51 18.78 -20.43 5.53
CA TYR A 51 17.43 -20.94 5.26
C TYR A 51 17.45 -21.98 4.14
N SER A 52 18.02 -23.16 4.41
CA SER A 52 18.23 -24.24 3.42
C SER A 52 16.95 -24.82 2.79
N GLY A 53 15.78 -24.57 3.39
CA GLY A 53 14.47 -25.00 2.88
C GLY A 53 13.60 -23.91 2.27
N ALA A 54 14.11 -22.67 2.12
CA ALA A 54 13.39 -21.57 1.49
C ALA A 54 13.65 -21.55 -0.02
N ASN A 55 12.62 -21.24 -0.81
CA ASN A 55 12.70 -21.29 -2.27
C ASN A 55 12.84 -19.90 -2.91
N GLY A 56 12.94 -18.85 -2.09
CA GLY A 56 13.04 -17.45 -2.52
C GLY A 56 11.71 -16.73 -2.62
N ALA A 57 10.57 -17.44 -2.69
CA ALA A 57 9.25 -16.84 -2.73
C ALA A 57 8.88 -16.14 -1.41
N GLU A 58 9.43 -16.62 -0.30
CA GLU A 58 9.24 -16.06 1.04
C GLU A 58 9.79 -14.62 1.16
N GLU A 59 10.67 -14.20 0.25
CA GLU A 59 11.19 -12.83 0.17
C GLU A 59 10.71 -12.13 -1.10
N ALA A 60 10.77 -12.82 -2.25
CA ALA A 60 9.87 -12.76 -3.41
C ALA A 60 8.62 -11.87 -3.25
N VAL A 61 7.65 -12.53 -2.66
CA VAL A 61 6.26 -12.11 -2.63
C VAL A 61 6.03 -10.93 -1.70
N PRO A 62 6.48 -10.91 -0.42
CA PRO A 62 6.28 -9.74 0.41
C PRO A 62 6.99 -8.51 -0.16
N GLY A 63 8.19 -8.65 -0.74
CA GLY A 63 8.91 -7.52 -1.32
C GLY A 63 8.16 -6.88 -2.49
N MET A 64 7.75 -7.68 -3.48
CA MET A 64 6.98 -7.15 -4.62
C MET A 64 5.58 -6.68 -4.20
N THR A 65 4.95 -7.33 -3.22
CA THR A 65 3.64 -6.90 -2.70
C THR A 65 3.72 -5.53 -2.03
N VAL A 66 4.71 -5.32 -1.15
CA VAL A 66 4.91 -4.01 -0.49
C VAL A 66 5.23 -2.95 -1.53
N LEU A 67 6.17 -3.20 -2.44
CA LEU A 67 6.56 -2.24 -3.47
C LEU A 67 5.36 -1.81 -4.32
N PHE A 68 4.55 -2.76 -4.79
CA PHE A 68 3.40 -2.45 -5.63
C PHE A 68 2.23 -1.84 -4.86
N ALA A 69 2.10 -2.13 -3.56
CA ALA A 69 1.15 -1.44 -2.72
C ALA A 69 1.47 0.06 -2.58
N PHE A 70 2.75 0.47 -2.64
CA PHE A 70 3.09 1.91 -2.67
C PHE A 70 2.63 2.60 -3.95
N PHE A 71 2.58 1.91 -5.11
CA PHE A 71 2.03 2.54 -6.32
C PHE A 71 0.53 2.84 -6.19
N LEU A 72 -0.23 2.04 -5.43
CA LEU A 72 -1.65 2.30 -5.13
C LEU A 72 -1.88 3.58 -4.30
N VAL A 73 -0.86 4.13 -3.65
CA VAL A 73 -0.95 5.40 -2.91
C VAL A 73 -1.49 6.53 -3.80
N SER A 74 -1.15 6.52 -5.09
CA SER A 74 -1.60 7.51 -6.07
C SER A 74 -3.11 7.47 -6.35
N PHE A 75 -3.79 6.35 -6.07
CA PHE A 75 -5.21 6.17 -6.37
C PHE A 75 -6.10 7.05 -5.47
N VAL A 76 -5.66 7.29 -4.23
CA VAL A 76 -6.37 8.17 -3.30
C VAL A 76 -6.45 9.59 -3.85
N PRO A 77 -5.35 10.32 -4.09
CA PRO A 77 -5.43 11.66 -4.65
C PRO A 77 -6.08 11.66 -6.03
N PHE A 78 -5.87 10.65 -6.88
CA PHE A 78 -6.55 10.58 -8.18
C PHE A 78 -8.07 10.65 -8.07
N ALA A 79 -8.68 9.97 -7.08
CA ALA A 79 -10.11 10.05 -6.84
C ALA A 79 -10.62 11.47 -6.51
N PHE A 80 -9.77 12.34 -5.95
CA PHE A 80 -10.07 13.75 -5.72
C PHE A 80 -9.80 14.62 -6.94
N PHE A 81 -8.66 14.45 -7.59
CA PHE A 81 -8.28 15.21 -8.79
C PHE A 81 -9.25 14.98 -9.94
N ARG A 82 -9.74 13.76 -10.11
CA ARG A 82 -10.72 13.40 -11.14
C ARG A 82 -12.04 14.16 -10.99
N GLU A 83 -12.52 14.40 -9.77
CA GLU A 83 -13.73 15.20 -9.53
C GLU A 83 -13.54 16.68 -9.89
N HIS A 84 -12.32 17.20 -9.70
CA HIS A 84 -11.98 18.55 -10.12
C HIS A 84 -11.93 18.64 -11.65
N GLY A 85 -11.31 17.66 -12.30
CA GLY A 85 -11.26 17.59 -13.78
C GLY A 85 -12.63 17.43 -14.43
N TRP A 86 -13.57 16.74 -13.79
CA TRP A 86 -14.94 16.59 -14.28
C TRP A 86 -15.87 17.75 -13.92
N GLY A 87 -15.38 18.76 -13.19
CA GLY A 87 -16.22 19.87 -12.70
C GLY A 87 -17.31 19.43 -11.71
N THR A 88 -17.20 18.23 -11.14
CA THR A 88 -18.19 17.66 -10.21
C THR A 88 -17.86 17.97 -8.75
N TRP A 89 -16.66 18.48 -8.47
CA TRP A 89 -16.25 18.85 -7.11
C TRP A 89 -17.20 19.86 -6.45
N ASP A 90 -17.58 20.93 -7.15
CA ASP A 90 -18.49 21.95 -6.60
C ASP A 90 -19.87 21.38 -6.27
N ARG A 91 -20.38 20.48 -7.12
CA ARG A 91 -21.64 19.77 -6.88
C ARG A 91 -21.55 18.83 -5.68
N LEU A 92 -20.40 18.16 -5.51
CA LEU A 92 -20.15 17.28 -4.37
C LEU A 92 -20.05 18.10 -3.06
N ARG A 93 -19.43 19.29 -3.11
CA ARG A 93 -19.33 20.23 -1.99
C ARG A 93 -20.68 20.84 -1.60
N ALA A 94 -21.53 21.14 -2.57
CA ALA A 94 -22.88 21.67 -2.34
C ALA A 94 -23.89 20.58 -1.88
N SER A 95 -23.48 19.31 -1.91
CA SER A 95 -24.33 18.21 -1.45
C SER A 95 -24.49 18.25 0.08
N PRO A 96 -25.56 17.63 0.64
CA PRO A 96 -25.74 17.58 2.10
C PRO A 96 -24.74 16.64 2.82
N ALA A 97 -23.78 16.05 2.10
CA ALA A 97 -22.77 15.15 2.66
C ALA A 97 -21.71 15.94 3.43
N ARG A 98 -21.30 15.41 4.59
CA ARG A 98 -20.23 16.04 5.38
C ARG A 98 -18.87 15.78 4.70
N PRO A 99 -17.87 16.67 4.85
CA PRO A 99 -16.52 16.46 4.30
C PRO A 99 -15.91 15.10 4.67
N ALA A 100 -16.07 14.68 5.93
CA ALA A 100 -15.60 13.38 6.40
C ALA A 100 -16.32 12.18 5.73
N GLU A 101 -17.59 12.34 5.34
CA GLU A 101 -18.34 11.30 4.63
C GLU A 101 -17.86 11.17 3.18
N ILE A 102 -17.51 12.29 2.54
CA ILE A 102 -16.93 12.32 1.19
C ILE A 102 -15.56 11.66 1.17
N VAL A 103 -14.69 12.05 2.12
CA VAL A 103 -13.34 11.50 2.26
C VAL A 103 -13.39 9.99 2.54
N ALA A 104 -14.19 9.56 3.52
CA ALA A 104 -14.34 8.13 3.83
C ALA A 104 -14.91 7.32 2.65
N GLY A 105 -15.90 7.88 1.93
CA GLY A 105 -16.49 7.24 0.76
C GLY A 105 -15.52 7.08 -0.41
N LYS A 106 -14.55 7.99 -0.56
CA LYS A 106 -13.49 7.90 -1.58
C LYS A 106 -12.30 7.02 -1.15
N LEU A 107 -12.02 6.94 0.15
CA LEU A 107 -10.94 6.09 0.68
C LEU A 107 -11.31 4.61 0.70
N ALA A 108 -12.54 4.27 1.05
CA ALA A 108 -12.97 2.88 1.20
C ALA A 108 -12.76 1.99 -0.05
N PRO A 109 -13.04 2.45 -1.29
CA PRO A 109 -12.73 1.69 -2.50
C PRO A 109 -11.23 1.43 -2.69
N VAL A 110 -10.40 2.43 -2.43
CA VAL A 110 -8.93 2.31 -2.58
C VAL A 110 -8.36 1.36 -1.53
N LEU A 111 -8.83 1.45 -0.28
CA LEU A 111 -8.47 0.52 0.77
C LEU A 111 -8.86 -0.92 0.40
N ALA A 112 -10.07 -1.13 -0.11
CA ALA A 112 -10.53 -2.44 -0.56
C ALA A 112 -9.67 -3.00 -1.69
N ILE A 113 -9.30 -2.18 -2.67
CA ILE A 113 -8.41 -2.58 -3.77
C ILE A 113 -7.03 -2.96 -3.23
N SER A 114 -6.46 -2.16 -2.33
CA SER A 114 -5.17 -2.47 -1.70
C SER A 114 -5.20 -3.78 -0.92
N LEU A 115 -6.26 -4.04 -0.16
CA LEU A 115 -6.43 -5.30 0.56
C LEU A 115 -6.54 -6.49 -0.40
N VAL A 116 -7.37 -6.38 -1.43
CA VAL A 116 -7.55 -7.44 -2.43
C VAL A 116 -6.25 -7.69 -3.19
N GLN A 117 -5.55 -6.65 -3.61
CA GLN A 117 -4.28 -6.77 -4.33
C GLN A 117 -3.23 -7.49 -3.49
N GLN A 118 -3.03 -7.06 -2.25
CA GLN A 118 -2.05 -7.70 -1.35
C GLN A 118 -2.43 -9.15 -1.04
N ALA A 119 -3.69 -9.41 -0.66
CA ALA A 119 -4.17 -10.76 -0.37
C ALA A 119 -4.05 -11.68 -1.59
N LEU A 120 -4.39 -11.19 -2.78
CA LEU A 120 -4.28 -11.95 -4.02
C LEU A 120 -2.82 -12.28 -4.35
N LEU A 121 -1.90 -11.32 -4.18
CA LEU A 121 -0.47 -11.56 -4.41
C LEU A 121 0.12 -12.60 -3.45
N PHE A 122 -0.24 -12.55 -2.16
CA PHE A 122 0.15 -13.60 -1.22
C PHE A 122 -0.46 -14.96 -1.55
N ALA A 123 -1.74 -15.01 -1.90
CA ALA A 123 -2.43 -16.24 -2.28
C ALA A 123 -1.83 -16.88 -3.54
N LEU A 124 -1.60 -16.08 -4.59
CA LEU A 124 -0.94 -16.52 -5.81
C LEU A 124 0.53 -16.88 -5.55
N GLY A 125 1.19 -16.19 -4.64
CA GLY A 125 2.53 -16.53 -4.18
C GLY A 125 2.61 -17.93 -3.56
N ALA A 126 1.64 -18.28 -2.71
CA ALA A 126 1.53 -19.61 -2.14
C ALA A 126 1.19 -20.67 -3.21
N ALA A 127 0.24 -20.37 -4.10
CA ALA A 127 -0.25 -21.32 -5.09
C ALA A 127 0.73 -21.57 -6.26
N LEU A 128 1.34 -20.52 -6.81
CA LEU A 128 2.18 -20.59 -8.02
C LEU A 128 3.65 -20.81 -7.70
N PHE A 129 4.14 -20.22 -6.62
CA PHE A 129 5.58 -20.24 -6.28
C PHE A 129 5.90 -21.18 -5.11
N GLY A 130 4.89 -21.87 -4.56
CA GLY A 130 5.05 -22.79 -3.45
C GLY A 130 5.60 -22.12 -2.20
N MET A 131 5.25 -20.85 -1.96
CA MET A 131 5.66 -20.11 -0.77
C MET A 131 5.15 -20.84 0.48
N ARG A 132 6.04 -21.17 1.40
CA ARG A 132 5.68 -21.87 2.64
C ARG A 132 5.42 -20.85 3.74
N THR A 133 4.16 -20.67 4.10
CA THR A 133 3.78 -19.91 5.31
C THR A 133 4.01 -20.81 6.53
N ARG A 134 5.11 -20.58 7.24
CA ARG A 134 5.44 -21.32 8.47
C ARG A 134 4.66 -20.81 9.70
N GLY A 135 4.51 -19.49 9.81
CA GLY A 135 3.82 -18.83 10.90
C GLY A 135 2.29 -18.74 10.75
N SER A 136 1.68 -17.87 11.57
CA SER A 136 0.22 -17.74 11.66
C SER A 136 -0.39 -17.00 10.45
N PRO A 137 -1.36 -17.61 9.73
CA PRO A 137 -2.10 -16.91 8.66
C PRO A 137 -2.86 -15.68 9.17
N VAL A 138 -3.27 -15.68 10.45
CA VAL A 138 -3.93 -14.54 11.09
C VAL A 138 -2.97 -13.37 11.25
N ALA A 139 -1.72 -13.64 11.66
CA ALA A 139 -0.68 -12.61 11.75
C ALA A 139 -0.39 -11.97 10.38
N LEU A 140 -0.36 -12.79 9.32
CA LEU A 140 -0.21 -12.31 7.94
C LEU A 140 -1.37 -11.39 7.53
N GLY A 141 -2.61 -11.80 7.79
CA GLY A 141 -3.80 -11.00 7.50
C GLY A 141 -3.82 -9.65 8.23
N LEU A 142 -3.43 -9.64 9.51
CA LEU A 142 -3.33 -8.41 10.29
C LEU A 142 -2.27 -7.44 9.73
N LEU A 143 -1.13 -7.95 9.26
CA LEU A 143 -0.09 -7.14 8.61
C LEU A 143 -0.58 -6.55 7.29
N ILE A 144 -1.28 -7.33 6.47
CA ILE A 144 -1.90 -6.85 5.22
C ILE A 144 -2.86 -5.69 5.51
N ILE A 145 -3.70 -5.83 6.54
CA ILE A 145 -4.64 -4.77 6.95
C ILE A 145 -3.88 -3.53 7.42
N ALA A 146 -2.88 -3.69 8.30
CA ALA A 146 -2.10 -2.59 8.83
C ALA A 146 -1.37 -1.82 7.72
N LEU A 147 -0.74 -2.53 6.77
CA LEU A 147 -0.06 -1.95 5.63
C LEU A 147 -1.04 -1.21 4.71
N ALA A 148 -2.16 -1.84 4.34
CA ALA A 148 -3.16 -1.22 3.48
C ALA A 148 -3.71 0.09 4.10
N CYS A 149 -4.01 0.09 5.41
CA CYS A 149 -4.42 1.29 6.13
C CYS A 149 -3.33 2.38 6.12
N CYS A 150 -2.07 2.01 6.39
CA CYS A 150 -0.94 2.93 6.38
C CYS A 150 -0.73 3.58 5.00
N LEU A 151 -0.79 2.81 3.91
CA LEU A 151 -0.57 3.35 2.56
C LEU A 151 -1.77 4.15 2.05
N THR A 152 -2.99 3.76 2.43
CA THR A 152 -4.19 4.53 2.10
C THR A 152 -4.17 5.91 2.78
N THR A 153 -3.73 5.97 4.04
CA THR A 153 -3.59 7.24 4.77
C THR A 153 -2.39 8.06 4.29
N LEU A 154 -1.31 7.43 3.81
CA LEU A 154 -0.23 8.12 3.09
C LEU A 154 -0.77 8.81 1.83
N GLY A 155 -1.62 8.13 1.03
CA GLY A 155 -2.25 8.72 -0.15
C GLY A 155 -3.20 9.87 0.22
N LEU A 156 -3.86 9.75 1.36
CA LEU A 156 -4.68 10.83 1.92
C LEU A 156 -3.82 12.04 2.31
N MET A 157 -2.68 11.83 2.97
CA MET A 157 -1.71 12.91 3.26
C MET A 157 -1.23 13.58 1.98
N LEU A 158 -0.86 12.82 0.94
CA LEU A 158 -0.45 13.39 -0.35
C LEU A 158 -1.55 14.25 -0.96
N THR A 159 -2.82 13.85 -0.80
CA THR A 159 -3.97 14.63 -1.26
C THR A 159 -3.99 16.05 -0.65
N ALA A 160 -3.46 16.28 0.54
CA ALA A 160 -3.39 17.60 1.15
C ALA A 160 -2.15 18.42 0.77
N VAL A 161 -1.13 17.80 0.14
CA VAL A 161 0.17 18.44 -0.12
C VAL A 161 0.40 18.73 -1.60
N VAL A 162 -0.13 17.90 -2.49
CA VAL A 162 0.11 18.00 -3.94
C VAL A 162 -1.03 18.73 -4.65
N HIS A 163 -0.67 19.55 -5.64
CA HIS A 163 -1.61 20.42 -6.37
C HIS A 163 -1.80 20.03 -7.84
N THR A 164 -0.98 19.13 -8.38
CA THR A 164 -1.07 18.66 -9.77
C THR A 164 -1.05 17.13 -9.88
N PHE A 165 -1.63 16.62 -10.96
CA PHE A 165 -1.61 15.18 -11.26
C PHE A 165 -0.19 14.64 -11.49
N GLN A 166 0.71 15.44 -12.09
CA GLN A 166 2.11 15.03 -12.26
C GLN A 166 2.83 14.90 -10.90
N GLN A 167 2.58 15.80 -9.95
CA GLN A 167 3.13 15.69 -8.60
C GLN A 167 2.63 14.44 -7.87
N VAL A 168 1.36 14.05 -8.04
CA VAL A 168 0.83 12.80 -7.49
C VAL A 168 1.64 11.59 -7.99
N ASN A 169 1.80 11.49 -9.32
CA ASN A 169 2.50 10.36 -9.93
C ASN A 169 3.97 10.34 -9.53
N ALA A 170 4.66 11.48 -9.59
CA ALA A 170 6.06 11.59 -9.17
C ALA A 170 6.23 11.19 -7.69
N SER A 171 5.36 11.68 -6.81
CA SER A 171 5.43 11.37 -5.38
C SER A 171 5.17 9.90 -5.07
N ALA A 172 4.21 9.27 -5.76
CA ALA A 172 3.93 7.86 -5.60
C ALA A 172 5.07 6.98 -6.14
N ASN A 173 5.63 7.32 -7.31
CA ASN A 173 6.74 6.57 -7.91
C ASN A 173 8.02 6.68 -7.08
N VAL A 174 8.39 7.90 -6.68
CA VAL A 174 9.54 8.12 -5.80
C VAL A 174 9.30 7.49 -4.44
N GLY A 175 8.09 7.60 -3.88
CA GLY A 175 7.72 6.94 -2.64
C GLY A 175 7.86 5.42 -2.71
N ALA A 176 7.38 4.78 -3.78
CA ALA A 176 7.51 3.35 -3.98
C ALA A 176 8.98 2.91 -4.06
N LEU A 177 9.79 3.60 -4.88
CA LEU A 177 11.20 3.22 -5.07
C LEU A 177 12.07 3.54 -3.86
N VAL A 178 11.90 4.72 -3.27
CA VAL A 178 12.72 5.17 -2.13
C VAL A 178 12.22 4.54 -0.84
N LEU A 179 10.97 4.74 -0.43
CA LEU A 179 10.48 4.19 0.83
C LEU A 179 10.35 2.67 0.75
N GLY A 180 9.81 2.14 -0.35
CA GLY A 180 9.74 0.69 -0.56
C GLY A 180 11.13 0.06 -0.67
N GLY A 181 12.03 0.64 -1.46
CA GLY A 181 13.41 0.17 -1.62
C GLY A 181 14.20 0.19 -0.32
N LEU A 182 14.25 1.34 0.38
CA LEU A 182 14.92 1.49 1.67
C LEU A 182 14.34 0.55 2.73
N GLY A 183 13.03 0.30 2.68
CA GLY A 183 12.36 -0.63 3.60
C GLY A 183 12.59 -2.10 3.28
N GLY A 184 13.40 -2.42 2.28
CA GLY A 184 13.81 -3.78 1.98
C GLY A 184 12.92 -4.54 0.99
N ALA A 185 12.01 -3.85 0.30
CA ALA A 185 11.10 -4.49 -0.65
C ALA A 185 11.81 -4.95 -1.94
N LEU A 186 12.81 -4.18 -2.39
CA LEU A 186 13.65 -4.49 -3.54
C LEU A 186 14.79 -5.44 -3.18
N THR A 187 15.55 -5.08 -2.15
CA THR A 187 16.73 -5.81 -1.69
C THR A 187 16.64 -6.00 -0.18
N PRO A 188 16.96 -7.18 0.36
CA PRO A 188 16.95 -7.43 1.79
C PRO A 188 17.75 -6.36 2.56
N VAL A 189 17.18 -5.81 3.62
CA VAL A 189 17.83 -4.74 4.41
C VAL A 189 19.19 -5.20 4.96
N THR A 190 19.37 -6.49 5.20
CA THR A 190 20.63 -7.07 5.66
C THR A 190 21.79 -6.87 4.68
N LEU A 191 21.51 -6.76 3.38
CA LEU A 191 22.50 -6.56 2.31
C LEU A 191 22.77 -5.08 2.02
N LEU A 192 22.01 -4.16 2.62
CA LEU A 192 22.16 -2.73 2.38
C LEU A 192 23.33 -2.15 3.21
N PRO A 193 23.98 -1.06 2.74
CA PRO A 193 25.01 -0.35 3.50
C PRO A 193 24.52 0.15 4.86
N ASP A 194 25.44 0.33 5.82
CA ASP A 194 25.11 0.72 7.20
C ASP A 194 24.24 1.97 7.32
N TRP A 195 24.54 2.99 6.52
CA TRP A 195 23.77 4.24 6.50
C TRP A 195 22.32 4.02 6.05
N VAL A 196 22.09 3.09 5.10
CA VAL A 196 20.74 2.74 4.64
C VAL A 196 20.00 1.97 5.73
N ARG A 197 20.67 1.01 6.38
CA ARG A 197 20.10 0.21 7.46
C ARG A 197 19.67 1.07 8.64
N ALA A 198 20.41 2.14 8.94
CA ALA A 198 20.08 3.10 10.00
C ALA A 198 18.81 3.91 9.67
N VAL A 199 18.58 4.26 8.40
CA VAL A 199 17.43 5.07 7.96
C VAL A 199 16.21 4.21 7.62
N ALA A 200 16.39 2.93 7.28
CA ALA A 200 15.31 2.02 6.89
C ALA A 200 14.10 2.02 7.85
N PRO A 201 14.25 2.07 9.20
CA PRO A 201 13.12 2.12 10.13
C PRO A 201 12.21 3.35 9.98
N ALA A 202 12.65 4.42 9.31
CA ALA A 202 11.82 5.58 8.99
C ALA A 202 10.78 5.29 7.89
N SER A 203 10.95 4.21 7.12
CA SER A 203 9.99 3.78 6.11
C SER A 203 8.95 2.82 6.69
N PRO A 204 7.64 3.01 6.40
CA PRO A 204 6.64 2.02 6.77
C PRO A 204 6.86 0.67 6.05
N ALA A 205 7.54 0.67 4.90
CA ALA A 205 7.89 -0.55 4.19
C ALA A 205 8.84 -1.45 5.02
N TYR A 206 9.75 -0.87 5.81
CA TYR A 206 10.66 -1.63 6.68
C TYR A 206 9.89 -2.45 7.71
N TRP A 207 8.92 -1.83 8.37
CA TRP A 207 8.11 -2.50 9.38
C TRP A 207 7.22 -3.57 8.78
N ALA A 208 6.66 -3.32 7.60
CA ALA A 208 5.90 -4.34 6.86
C ALA A 208 6.78 -5.54 6.46
N MET A 209 7.94 -5.30 5.85
CA MET A 209 8.87 -6.36 5.45
C MET A 209 9.39 -7.15 6.65
N ARG A 210 9.73 -6.48 7.75
CA ARG A 210 10.12 -7.12 9.01
C ARG A 210 9.00 -8.02 9.55
N GLY A 211 7.77 -7.53 9.55
CA GLY A 211 6.59 -8.32 9.95
C GLY A 211 6.39 -9.54 9.08
N PHE A 212 6.39 -9.37 7.75
CA PHE A 212 6.23 -10.48 6.81
C PHE A 212 7.34 -11.52 6.95
N ARG A 213 8.60 -11.10 7.09
CA ARG A 213 9.73 -12.00 7.29
C ARG A 213 9.55 -12.84 8.55
N SER A 214 9.13 -12.23 9.66
CA SER A 214 8.90 -12.95 10.91
C SER A 214 7.83 -14.05 10.78
N VAL A 215 6.78 -13.81 10.00
CA VAL A 215 5.69 -14.80 9.80
C VAL A 215 6.07 -15.87 8.77
N LEU A 216 6.80 -15.51 7.71
CA LEU A 216 7.11 -16.42 6.61
C LEU A 216 8.33 -17.30 6.90
N LEU A 217 9.36 -16.75 7.55
CA LEU A 217 10.63 -17.44 7.77
C LEU A 217 10.82 -17.93 9.20
N ASP A 218 10.34 -17.18 10.21
CA ASP A 218 10.71 -17.39 11.61
C ASP A 218 9.57 -17.96 12.48
N ASP A 219 8.58 -18.63 11.87
CA ASP A 219 7.41 -19.24 12.55
C ASP A 219 6.63 -18.25 13.45
N GLY A 220 6.69 -16.95 13.14
CA GLY A 220 6.14 -15.88 13.95
C GLY A 220 4.61 -15.91 14.09
N GLY A 221 4.15 -15.82 15.34
CA GLY A 221 2.74 -15.64 15.69
C GLY A 221 2.33 -14.17 15.84
N ILE A 222 1.15 -13.92 16.42
CA ILE A 222 0.60 -12.57 16.63
C ILE A 222 1.54 -11.68 17.47
N GLY A 223 2.21 -12.25 18.46
CA GLY A 223 3.16 -11.50 19.30
C GLY A 223 4.36 -10.96 18.53
N ALA A 224 4.85 -11.68 17.52
CA ALA A 224 5.99 -11.26 16.70
C ALA A 224 5.65 -10.06 15.79
N VAL A 225 4.39 -9.96 15.35
CA VAL A 225 3.92 -8.90 14.46
C VAL A 225 3.32 -7.70 15.18
N ALA A 226 3.16 -7.77 16.51
CA ALA A 226 2.54 -6.70 17.29
C ALA A 226 3.27 -5.36 17.14
N LEU A 227 4.61 -5.37 17.23
CA LEU A 227 5.41 -4.16 17.06
C LEU A 227 5.32 -3.60 15.62
N PRO A 228 5.55 -4.38 14.55
CA PRO A 228 5.28 -3.95 13.18
C PRO A 228 3.90 -3.31 12.98
N ILE A 229 2.84 -3.95 13.49
CA ILE A 229 1.48 -3.44 13.38
C ILE A 229 1.31 -2.12 14.13
N ALA A 230 1.84 -2.02 15.35
CA ALA A 230 1.75 -0.80 16.15
C ALA A 230 2.45 0.38 15.47
N VAL A 231 3.63 0.15 14.88
CA VAL A 231 4.37 1.20 14.16
C VAL A 231 3.66 1.60 12.87
N LEU A 232 3.14 0.64 12.09
CA LEU A 232 2.32 0.94 10.91
C LEU A 232 1.04 1.72 11.26
N ALA A 233 0.41 1.39 12.38
CA ALA A 233 -0.73 2.14 12.89
C ALA A 233 -0.34 3.55 13.34
N ALA A 234 0.84 3.73 13.96
CA ALA A 234 1.37 5.04 14.32
C ALA A 234 1.65 5.90 13.07
N PHE A 235 2.22 5.32 12.01
CA PHE A 235 2.37 6.00 10.72
C PHE A 235 1.01 6.40 10.13
N ALA A 236 0.04 5.48 10.13
CA ALA A 236 -1.31 5.77 9.63
C ALA A 236 -1.98 6.92 10.40
N ALA A 237 -1.82 6.95 11.73
CA ALA A 237 -2.30 8.04 12.57
C ALA A 237 -1.59 9.36 12.25
N ALA A 238 -0.27 9.35 12.09
CA ALA A 238 0.51 10.53 11.74
C ALA A 238 0.11 11.10 10.37
N PHE A 239 -0.03 10.26 9.34
CA PHE A 239 -0.46 10.69 8.01
C PHE A 239 -1.89 11.26 8.03
N THR A 240 -2.78 10.64 8.79
CA THR A 240 -4.14 11.14 9.00
C THR A 240 -4.13 12.49 9.71
N ALA A 241 -3.29 12.66 10.74
CA ALA A 241 -3.16 13.93 11.45
C ALA A 241 -2.64 15.04 10.53
N ILE A 242 -1.62 14.77 9.71
CA ILE A 242 -1.10 15.74 8.72
C ILE A 242 -2.21 16.11 7.73
N PHE A 243 -2.98 15.14 7.24
CA PHE A 243 -4.12 15.41 6.37
C PHE A 243 -5.14 16.33 7.05
N LEU A 244 -5.57 16.03 8.28
CA LEU A 244 -6.57 16.84 8.97
C LEU A 244 -6.09 18.28 9.24
N LEU A 245 -4.79 18.48 9.45
CA LEU A 245 -4.20 19.80 9.70
C LEU A 245 -3.96 20.61 8.42
N ARG A 246 -3.65 19.95 7.30
CA ARG A 246 -3.27 20.61 6.04
C ARG A 246 -4.39 20.67 5.01
N PHE A 247 -5.35 19.76 5.07
CA PHE A 247 -6.39 19.67 4.06
C PHE A 247 -7.38 20.84 4.18
N ARG A 248 -7.36 21.73 3.19
CA ARG A 248 -8.31 22.83 3.08
C ARG A 248 -9.38 22.45 2.06
N TYR A 249 -10.63 22.46 2.49
CA TYR A 249 -11.78 22.04 1.68
C TYR A 249 -12.04 22.95 0.45
N ASP A 250 -11.50 24.16 0.50
CA ASP A 250 -11.68 25.19 -0.53
C ASP A 250 -10.58 25.20 -1.60
N GLU A 251 -9.50 24.45 -1.42
CA GLU A 251 -8.38 24.44 -2.37
C GLU A 251 -8.76 23.82 -3.71
N THR A 252 -8.55 24.58 -4.78
CA THR A 252 -8.71 24.13 -6.16
C THR A 252 -7.51 23.28 -6.58
N LYS A 253 -7.79 22.06 -7.02
CA LYS A 253 -6.78 21.16 -7.59
C LYS A 253 -6.77 21.24 -9.10
N VAL A 254 -5.58 21.35 -9.68
CA VAL A 254 -5.42 21.44 -11.14
C VAL A 254 -5.37 20.01 -11.69
N SER A 255 -6.50 19.54 -12.20
CA SER A 255 -6.54 18.44 -13.15
C SER A 255 -6.06 18.99 -14.48
N VAL A 256 -4.95 18.48 -15.01
CA VAL A 256 -4.51 18.86 -16.37
C VAL A 256 -5.65 18.50 -17.32
N ALA A 257 -6.10 19.51 -18.07
CA ALA A 257 -7.10 19.38 -19.13
C ALA A 257 -6.54 18.58 -20.31
#